data_AF-A0A346NN39-F1
#
_entry.id   AF-A0A346NN39-F1
#
_cell.length_a   1.000
_cell.length_b   1.000
_cell.length_c   1.000
_cell.angle_alpha   90.00
_cell.angle_beta   90.00
_cell.angle_gamma   90.00
#
_symmetry.space_group_name_H-M   'P 1'
#
loop_
_entity.id
_entity.type
_entity.pdbx_description
1 polymer ?
#
loop_
_entity_poly.entity_id
_entity_poly.type
_entity_poly.pdbx_seq_one_letter_code
_entity_poly.pdbx_strand_id
1 'polypeptide(L)'
;MFEALVHIPTWPLINLAALCIYILTVKRLTVFSFVFVGTLILDALHLGAEYYFISLNVLHQFDTVLFVSWYVFFGLTDLLFVALIVWWSSNLKMALDWSSKGVITLYLFMGLLQLVTLFARLFFYWESFDTIHNLLIVISNYTVSVLLLGHVAVVACLKMFSNNYRNYS
;
A
#
# COMPACT_ATOMS: atom_id res chain seq x y z
N MET A 1 24.43 -13.44 -0.89
CA MET A 1 23.36 -13.51 0.14
C MET A 1 23.23 -12.21 0.95
N PHE A 2 24.32 -11.48 1.27
CA PHE A 2 24.24 -10.18 1.97
C PHE A 2 23.88 -8.97 1.08
N GLU A 3 24.04 -9.04 -0.24
CA GLU A 3 23.65 -7.94 -1.15
C GLU A 3 22.13 -7.78 -1.31
N ALA A 4 21.34 -8.84 -1.07
CA ALA A 4 19.88 -8.78 -1.15
C ALA A 4 19.23 -7.95 0.00
N LEU A 5 19.95 -7.76 1.12
CA LEU A 5 19.49 -6.94 2.24
C LEU A 5 19.64 -5.43 2.00
N VAL A 6 20.41 -5.01 0.98
CA VAL A 6 20.74 -3.59 0.72
C VAL A 6 19.59 -2.83 0.05
N HIS A 7 18.62 -3.53 -0.52
CA HIS A 7 17.47 -2.92 -1.21
C HIS A 7 16.12 -3.28 -0.59
N ILE A 8 16.06 -3.55 0.72
CA ILE A 8 14.75 -3.58 1.39
C ILE A 8 14.22 -2.14 1.41
N PRO A 9 13.06 -1.87 0.79
CA PRO A 9 12.47 -0.56 0.84
C PRO A 9 12.24 -0.14 2.30
N THR A 10 12.58 1.10 2.65
CA THR A 10 12.54 1.56 4.05
C THR A 10 11.14 1.99 4.49
N TRP A 11 10.23 2.29 3.56
CA TRP A 11 8.89 2.76 3.87
C TRP A 11 8.01 1.77 4.67
N PRO A 12 8.04 0.43 4.45
CA PRO A 12 7.23 -0.50 5.26
C PRO A 12 7.68 -0.51 6.71
N LEU A 13 8.98 -0.35 6.99
CA LEU A 13 9.52 -0.27 8.35
C LEU A 13 9.06 1.01 9.04
N ILE A 14 9.05 2.14 8.32
CA ILE A 14 8.56 3.42 8.82
C ILE A 14 7.04 3.35 9.10
N ASN A 15 6.28 2.74 8.19
CA ASN A 15 4.84 2.52 8.35
C ASN A 15 4.56 1.59 9.55
N LEU A 16 5.35 0.53 9.74
CA LEU A 16 5.23 -0.36 10.90
C LEU A 16 5.48 0.40 12.22
N ALA A 17 6.55 1.21 12.29
CA ALA A 17 6.82 2.03 13.46
C ALA A 17 5.67 3.02 13.75
N ALA A 18 5.10 3.62 12.70
CA ALA A 18 3.95 4.51 12.85
C ALA A 18 2.67 3.79 13.28
N LEU A 19 2.45 2.55 12.83
CA LEU A 19 1.36 1.72 13.33
C LEU A 19 1.50 1.47 14.84
N CYS A 20 2.71 1.16 15.32
CA CYS A 20 2.96 1.01 16.76
C CYS A 20 2.58 2.28 17.54
N ILE A 21 2.98 3.46 17.05
CA ILE A 21 2.61 4.75 17.65
C ILE A 21 1.08 4.94 17.63
N TYR A 22 0.44 4.61 16.51
CA TYR A 22 -1.00 4.75 16.35
C TYR A 22 -1.79 3.86 17.33
N ILE A 23 -1.41 2.59 17.47
CA ILE A 23 -2.03 1.65 18.41
C ILE A 23 -1.90 2.15 19.85
N LEU A 24 -0.76 2.74 20.23
CA LEU A 24 -0.58 3.32 21.56
C LEU A 24 -1.42 4.59 21.78
N THR A 25 -1.74 5.31 20.72
CA THR A 25 -2.46 6.58 20.77
C THR A 25 -3.98 6.39 20.79
N VAL A 26 -4.49 5.42 20.02
CA VAL A 26 -5.92 5.25 19.75
C VAL A 26 -6.51 4.11 20.57
N LYS A 27 -7.66 4.37 21.21
CA LYS A 27 -8.35 3.39 22.07
C LYS A 27 -9.44 2.58 21.37
N ARG A 28 -9.83 2.96 20.15
CA ARG A 28 -10.94 2.36 19.40
C ARG A 28 -10.50 2.06 17.97
N LEU A 29 -10.82 0.87 17.49
CA LEU A 29 -10.57 0.50 16.10
C LEU A 29 -11.46 1.34 15.17
N THR A 30 -10.84 1.89 14.14
CA THR A 30 -11.45 2.73 13.09
C THR A 30 -11.22 2.10 11.72
N VAL A 31 -11.89 2.58 10.67
CA VAL A 31 -11.60 2.10 9.30
C VAL A 31 -10.14 2.34 8.94
N PHE A 32 -9.57 3.49 9.35
CA PHE A 32 -8.14 3.76 9.21
C PHE A 32 -7.26 2.67 9.82
N SER A 33 -7.64 2.09 10.97
CA SER A 33 -6.89 0.98 11.58
C SER A 33 -6.82 -0.23 10.64
N PHE A 34 -7.94 -0.58 10.01
CA PHE A 34 -8.02 -1.68 9.05
C PHE A 34 -7.25 -1.37 7.75
N VAL A 35 -7.36 -0.14 7.25
CA VAL A 35 -6.60 0.33 6.08
C VAL A 35 -5.11 0.24 6.35
N PHE A 36 -4.64 0.74 7.50
CA PHE A 36 -3.22 0.72 7.85
C PHE A 36 -2.69 -0.71 7.92
N VAL A 37 -3.33 -1.57 8.72
CA VAL A 37 -2.90 -2.97 8.87
C VAL A 37 -2.94 -3.69 7.54
N GLY A 38 -4.01 -3.51 6.76
CA GLY A 38 -4.14 -4.12 5.45
C GLY A 38 -3.10 -3.63 4.45
N THR A 39 -2.72 -2.34 4.47
CA THR A 39 -1.58 -1.81 3.70
C THR A 39 -0.28 -2.53 4.07
N LEU A 40 0.03 -2.74 5.34
CA LEU A 40 1.25 -3.45 5.73
C LEU A 40 1.25 -4.92 5.30
N ILE A 41 0.10 -5.59 5.37
CA ILE A 41 -0.07 -6.97 4.89
C ILE A 41 0.14 -7.02 3.37
N LEU A 42 -0.42 -6.06 2.64
CA LEU A 42 -0.31 -5.96 1.20
C LEU A 42 1.13 -5.66 0.78
N ASP A 43 1.81 -4.73 1.45
CA ASP A 43 3.24 -4.44 1.24
C ASP A 43 4.10 -5.71 1.45
N ALA A 44 3.86 -6.46 2.53
CA ALA A 44 4.58 -7.71 2.79
C ALA A 44 4.30 -8.78 1.73
N LEU A 45 3.04 -8.89 1.28
CA LEU A 45 2.63 -9.81 0.23
C LEU A 45 3.29 -9.46 -1.11
N HIS A 46 3.26 -8.19 -1.48
CA HIS A 46 3.86 -7.63 -2.70
C HIS A 46 5.38 -7.83 -2.72
N LEU A 47 6.06 -7.50 -1.62
CA LEU A 47 7.50 -7.72 -1.47
C LEU A 47 7.84 -9.22 -1.60
N GLY A 48 7.08 -10.09 -0.93
CA GLY A 48 7.27 -11.54 -1.01
C GLY A 48 7.05 -12.08 -2.42
N ALA A 49 6.01 -11.61 -3.12
CA ALA A 49 5.72 -11.98 -4.49
C ALA A 49 6.80 -11.48 -5.45
N GLU A 50 7.29 -10.25 -5.29
CA GLU A 50 8.38 -9.69 -6.09
C GLU A 50 9.64 -10.55 -5.98
N TYR A 51 10.09 -10.88 -4.77
CA TYR A 51 11.23 -11.77 -4.57
C TYR A 51 11.00 -13.16 -5.16
N TYR A 52 9.79 -13.70 -5.01
CA TYR A 52 9.43 -14.99 -5.60
C TYR A 52 9.53 -14.95 -7.14
N PHE A 53 8.92 -13.95 -7.78
CA PHE A 53 8.98 -13.80 -9.25
C PHE A 53 10.40 -13.54 -9.76
N ILE A 54 11.20 -12.73 -9.07
CA ILE A 54 12.62 -12.53 -9.41
C ILE A 54 13.38 -13.86 -9.38
N SER A 55 13.13 -14.70 -8.36
CA SER A 55 13.78 -16.01 -8.25
C SER A 55 13.44 -16.96 -9.40
N LEU A 56 12.22 -16.87 -9.94
CA LEU A 56 11.78 -17.66 -11.08
C LEU A 56 12.27 -17.12 -12.43
N ASN A 57 12.47 -15.79 -12.54
CA ASN A 57 12.92 -15.13 -13.77
C ASN A 57 14.33 -15.56 -14.20
N VAL A 58 15.11 -16.12 -13.28
CA VAL A 58 16.42 -16.74 -13.57
C VAL A 58 16.31 -17.92 -14.55
N LEU A 59 15.12 -18.53 -14.67
CA LEU A 59 14.92 -19.73 -15.48
C LEU A 59 14.66 -19.45 -16.97
N HIS A 60 14.46 -18.20 -17.40
CA HIS A 60 14.23 -17.70 -18.79
C HIS A 60 13.11 -18.37 -19.63
N GLN A 61 12.67 -19.58 -19.27
CA GLN A 61 11.65 -20.36 -19.97
C GLN A 61 10.22 -19.87 -19.67
N PHE A 62 10.06 -18.99 -18.68
CA PHE A 62 8.77 -18.56 -18.18
C PHE A 62 8.51 -17.06 -18.35
N ASP A 63 9.35 -16.32 -19.08
CA ASP A 63 9.34 -14.85 -19.09
C ASP A 63 7.96 -14.24 -19.39
N THR A 64 7.22 -14.76 -20.37
CA THR A 64 5.86 -14.28 -20.68
C THR A 64 4.84 -14.63 -19.59
N VAL A 65 4.91 -15.84 -19.03
CA VAL A 65 3.98 -16.28 -17.98
C VAL A 65 4.23 -15.53 -16.69
N LEU A 66 5.50 -15.34 -16.33
CA LEU A 66 5.92 -14.55 -15.17
C LEU A 66 5.49 -13.10 -15.34
N PHE A 67 5.70 -12.52 -16.52
CA PHE A 67 5.24 -11.17 -16.86
C PHE A 67 3.73 -11.03 -16.63
N VAL A 68 2.89 -11.87 -17.26
CA VAL A 68 1.42 -11.77 -17.08
C VAL A 68 1.02 -12.01 -15.63
N SER A 69 1.59 -13.02 -14.99
CA SER A 69 1.28 -13.38 -13.60
C SER A 69 1.64 -12.24 -12.64
N TRP A 70 2.73 -11.52 -12.88
CA TRP A 70 3.14 -10.36 -12.11
C TRP A 70 2.06 -9.28 -12.16
N TYR A 71 1.73 -8.75 -13.34
CA TYR A 71 0.73 -7.66 -13.44
C TYR A 71 -0.65 -8.06 -12.93
N VAL A 72 -1.09 -9.30 -13.20
CA VAL A 72 -2.38 -9.80 -12.71
C VAL A 72 -2.38 -9.94 -11.20
N PHE A 73 -1.31 -10.47 -10.58
CA PHE A 73 -1.22 -10.63 -9.14
C PHE A 73 -1.23 -9.27 -8.42
N PHE A 74 -0.36 -8.35 -8.82
CA PHE A 74 -0.29 -7.01 -8.21
C PHE A 74 -1.61 -6.25 -8.43
N GLY A 75 -2.14 -6.25 -9.65
CA GLY A 75 -3.41 -5.58 -9.96
C GLY A 75 -4.60 -6.15 -9.18
N LEU A 76 -4.74 -7.47 -9.11
CA LEU A 76 -5.87 -8.10 -8.42
C LEU A 76 -5.79 -7.95 -6.90
N THR A 77 -4.59 -8.05 -6.31
CA THR A 77 -4.43 -7.90 -4.86
C THR A 77 -4.77 -6.48 -4.38
N ASP A 78 -4.41 -5.45 -5.15
CA ASP A 78 -4.79 -4.06 -4.90
C ASP A 78 -6.31 -3.84 -4.98
N LEU A 79 -6.95 -4.35 -6.05
CA LEU A 79 -8.39 -4.24 -6.23
C LEU A 79 -9.16 -5.02 -5.16
N LEU A 80 -8.65 -6.20 -4.77
CA LEU A 80 -9.22 -7.01 -3.70
C LEU A 80 -9.10 -6.29 -2.36
N PHE A 81 -7.97 -5.66 -2.07
CA PHE A 81 -7.79 -4.84 -0.88
C PHE A 81 -8.82 -3.70 -0.82
N VAL A 82 -8.99 -2.96 -1.91
CA VAL A 82 -10.02 -1.90 -2.02
C VAL A 82 -11.42 -2.46 -1.76
N ALA A 83 -11.78 -3.57 -2.42
CA ALA A 83 -13.08 -4.21 -2.26
C ALA A 83 -13.33 -4.66 -0.82
N LEU A 84 -12.33 -5.26 -0.16
CA LEU A 84 -12.41 -5.70 1.23
C LEU A 84 -12.62 -4.54 2.20
N ILE A 85 -11.87 -3.44 2.05
CA ILE A 85 -12.02 -2.27 2.92
C ILE A 85 -13.41 -1.63 2.75
N VAL A 86 -13.88 -1.47 1.50
CA VAL A 86 -15.21 -0.92 1.23
C VAL A 86 -16.30 -1.82 1.83
N TRP A 87 -16.20 -3.13 1.61
CA TRP A 87 -17.13 -4.11 2.15
C TRP A 87 -17.16 -4.09 3.69
N TRP A 88 -15.99 -4.09 4.35
CA TRP A 88 -15.90 -3.98 5.81
C TRP A 88 -16.47 -2.67 6.33
N SER A 89 -16.16 -1.53 5.69
CA SER A 89 -16.69 -0.23 6.08
C SER A 89 -18.22 -0.20 6.04
N SER A 90 -18.82 -0.74 4.98
CA SER A 90 -20.27 -0.83 4.82
C SER A 90 -20.91 -1.77 5.86
N ASN A 91 -20.33 -2.95 6.10
CA ASN A 91 -20.86 -3.92 7.07
C ASN A 91 -20.79 -3.42 8.51
N LEU A 92 -19.69 -2.77 8.88
CA LEU A 92 -19.51 -2.21 10.22
C LEU A 92 -20.21 -0.86 10.41
N LYS A 93 -20.82 -0.31 9.35
CA LYS A 93 -21.45 1.03 9.33
C LYS A 93 -20.51 2.13 9.83
N MET A 94 -19.21 1.98 9.55
CA MET A 94 -18.20 2.95 9.92
C MET A 94 -17.98 3.92 8.75
N ALA A 95 -17.90 5.21 9.05
CA ALA A 95 -17.60 6.23 8.05
C ALA A 95 -16.12 6.20 7.67
N LEU A 96 -15.83 6.30 6.37
CA LEU A 96 -14.47 6.45 5.85
C LEU A 96 -13.97 7.87 6.12
N ASP A 97 -12.89 7.98 6.90
CA ASP A 97 -12.13 9.22 7.06
C ASP A 97 -11.40 9.59 5.76
N TRP A 98 -10.98 10.85 5.66
CA TRP A 98 -10.37 11.39 4.45
C TRP A 98 -9.05 10.68 4.09
N SER A 99 -8.24 10.34 5.09
CA SER A 99 -6.98 9.61 4.89
C SER A 99 -7.24 8.21 4.32
N SER A 100 -8.19 7.47 4.90
CA SER A 100 -8.63 6.17 4.39
C SER A 100 -9.11 6.25 2.93
N LYS A 101 -9.94 7.25 2.59
CA LYS A 101 -10.39 7.46 1.20
C LYS A 101 -9.21 7.72 0.26
N GLY A 102 -8.25 8.53 0.68
CA GLY A 102 -7.04 8.81 -0.10
C GLY A 102 -6.25 7.53 -0.39
N VAL A 103 -5.99 6.73 0.65
CA VAL A 103 -5.25 5.45 0.51
C VAL A 103 -6.00 4.47 -0.38
N ILE A 104 -7.30 4.27 -0.17
CA ILE A 104 -8.14 3.39 -1.00
C ILE A 104 -8.11 3.83 -2.47
N THR A 105 -8.18 5.13 -2.73
CA THR A 105 -8.15 5.68 -4.10
C THR A 105 -6.80 5.41 -4.78
N LEU A 106 -5.70 5.51 -4.04
CA LEU A 106 -4.37 5.20 -4.56
C LEU A 106 -4.22 3.72 -4.90
N TYR A 107 -4.69 2.81 -4.05
CA TYR A 107 -4.68 1.37 -4.38
C TYR A 107 -5.59 1.03 -5.55
N LEU A 108 -6.77 1.65 -5.66
CA LEU A 108 -7.61 1.49 -6.84
C LEU A 108 -6.89 1.95 -8.11
N PHE A 109 -6.23 3.11 -8.03
CA PHE A 109 -5.44 3.64 -9.14
C PHE A 109 -4.28 2.70 -9.52
N MET A 110 -3.48 2.24 -8.56
CA MET A 110 -2.37 1.31 -8.80
C MET A 110 -2.87 -0.01 -9.39
N GLY A 111 -3.94 -0.59 -8.83
CA GLY A 111 -4.53 -1.82 -9.35
C GLY A 111 -5.00 -1.69 -10.81
N LEU A 112 -5.64 -0.58 -11.16
CA LEU A 112 -6.03 -0.29 -12.55
C LEU A 112 -4.82 -0.02 -13.44
N LEU A 113 -3.82 0.71 -12.95
CA LEU A 113 -2.60 1.02 -13.67
C LEU A 113 -1.84 -0.26 -14.05
N GLN A 114 -1.78 -1.25 -13.15
CA GLN A 114 -1.17 -2.56 -13.43
C GLN A 114 -1.88 -3.27 -14.60
N LEU A 115 -3.22 -3.30 -14.59
CA LEU A 115 -3.98 -3.92 -15.67
C LEU A 115 -3.82 -3.17 -17.00
N VAL A 116 -3.87 -1.83 -16.98
CA VAL A 116 -3.66 -1.02 -18.18
C VAL A 116 -2.26 -1.25 -18.75
N THR A 117 -1.23 -1.35 -17.91
CA THR A 117 0.15 -1.64 -18.35
C THR A 117 0.25 -3.00 -19.00
N LEU A 118 -0.38 -4.02 -18.41
CA LEU A 118 -0.45 -5.35 -19.00
C LEU A 118 -1.06 -5.30 -20.41
N PHE A 119 -2.22 -4.65 -20.57
CA PHE A 119 -2.85 -4.48 -21.87
C PHE A 119 -1.97 -3.70 -22.84
N ALA A 120 -1.38 -2.58 -22.41
CA ALA A 120 -0.52 -1.75 -23.25
C ALA A 120 0.68 -2.54 -23.79
N ARG A 121 1.34 -3.33 -22.95
CA ARG A 121 2.49 -4.15 -23.34
C ARG A 121 2.12 -5.34 -24.23
N LEU A 122 0.97 -5.97 -24.00
CA LEU A 122 0.53 -7.10 -24.84
C LEU A 122 0.14 -6.68 -26.26
N PHE A 123 -0.40 -5.46 -26.43
CA PHE A 123 -1.00 -5.05 -27.71
C PHE A 123 -0.28 -3.92 -28.46
N PHE A 124 0.39 -3.01 -27.76
CA PHE A 124 0.89 -1.75 -28.37
C PHE A 124 2.40 -1.55 -28.26
N TYR A 125 3.13 -2.38 -27.48
CA TYR A 125 4.59 -2.39 -27.34
C TYR A 125 5.23 -0.98 -27.30
N TRP A 126 4.91 -0.21 -26.25
CA TRP A 126 5.36 1.18 -26.11
C TRP A 126 6.39 1.33 -24.98
N GLU A 127 7.66 1.45 -25.34
CA GLU A 127 8.79 1.47 -24.39
C GLU A 127 8.71 2.61 -23.35
N SER A 128 8.23 3.80 -23.75
CA SER A 128 8.06 4.94 -22.82
C SER A 128 7.02 4.69 -21.73
N PHE A 129 6.09 3.74 -21.94
CA PHE A 129 5.04 3.43 -20.98
C PHE A 129 5.61 2.81 -19.69
N ASP A 130 6.72 2.09 -19.80
CA ASP A 130 7.37 1.41 -18.67
C ASP A 130 7.96 2.40 -17.66
N THR A 131 8.62 3.43 -18.17
CA THR A 131 9.19 4.50 -17.34
C THR A 131 8.09 5.25 -16.60
N ILE A 132 6.98 5.56 -17.29
CA ILE A 132 5.83 6.26 -16.71
C ILE A 132 5.16 5.38 -15.65
N HIS A 133 4.90 4.11 -15.97
CA HIS A 133 4.35 3.12 -15.05
C HIS A 133 5.16 3.06 -13.75
N ASN A 134 6.46 2.80 -13.86
CA ASN A 134 7.34 2.63 -12.69
C ASN A 134 7.38 3.91 -11.84
N LEU A 135 7.46 5.07 -12.47
CA LEU A 135 7.42 6.36 -11.76
C LEU A 135 6.10 6.54 -11.00
N LEU A 136 4.96 6.23 -11.63
CA LEU A 136 3.65 6.37 -11.01
C LEU A 136 3.45 5.42 -9.83
N ILE A 137 3.92 4.17 -9.92
CA ILE A 137 3.88 3.21 -8.80
C ILE A 137 4.72 3.74 -7.63
N VAL A 138 5.96 4.18 -7.90
CA VAL A 138 6.84 4.73 -6.85
C VAL A 138 6.21 5.94 -6.15
N ILE A 139 5.70 6.91 -6.93
CA ILE A 139 5.03 8.11 -6.38
C ILE A 139 3.81 7.71 -5.55
N SER A 140 3.01 6.75 -6.03
CA SER A 140 1.81 6.29 -5.32
C SER A 140 2.16 5.66 -3.98
N ASN A 141 3.18 4.79 -3.92
CA ASN A 141 3.66 4.17 -2.68
C ASN A 141 4.17 5.19 -1.65
N TYR A 142 4.93 6.21 -2.09
CA TYR A 142 5.32 7.30 -1.22
C TYR A 142 4.12 8.11 -0.72
N THR A 143 3.14 8.36 -1.59
CA THR A 143 1.93 9.11 -1.23
C THR A 143 1.10 8.35 -0.19
N VAL A 144 0.93 7.03 -0.34
CA VAL A 144 0.29 6.17 0.66
C VAL A 144 1.01 6.31 2.01
N SER A 145 2.33 6.18 2.02
CA SER A 145 3.13 6.30 3.25
C SER A 145 2.97 7.68 3.91
N VAL A 146 3.00 8.76 3.12
CA VAL A 146 2.77 10.13 3.63
C VAL A 146 1.37 10.29 4.22
N LEU A 147 0.34 9.73 3.61
CA LEU A 147 -1.03 9.78 4.13
C LEU A 147 -1.17 9.03 5.45
N LEU A 148 -0.58 7.83 5.55
CA LEU A 148 -0.59 7.04 6.78
C LEU A 148 0.13 7.78 7.92
N LEU A 149 1.37 8.22 7.66
CA LEU A 149 2.19 8.94 8.64
C LEU A 149 1.55 10.27 9.06
N GLY A 150 1.04 11.03 8.10
CA GLY A 150 0.36 12.30 8.35
C GLY A 150 -0.86 12.13 9.23
N HIS A 151 -1.66 11.09 9.01
CA HIS A 151 -2.81 10.78 9.86
C HIS A 151 -2.38 10.44 11.29
N VAL A 152 -1.37 9.58 11.46
CA VAL A 152 -0.84 9.23 12.79
C VAL A 152 -0.32 10.47 13.52
N ALA A 153 0.45 11.31 12.85
CA ALA A 153 1.01 12.53 13.43
C ALA A 153 -0.09 13.48 13.91
N VAL A 154 -1.13 13.68 13.11
CA VAL A 154 -2.29 14.52 13.50
C VAL A 154 -3.00 13.94 14.73
N VAL A 155 -3.27 12.63 14.73
CA VAL A 155 -3.97 11.97 15.85
C VAL A 155 -3.14 12.01 17.14
N ALA A 156 -1.83 11.77 17.06
CA ALA A 156 -0.92 11.87 18.21
C ALA A 156 -0.85 13.28 18.77
N CYS A 157 -0.73 14.29 17.90
CA CYS A 157 -0.68 15.69 18.28
C CYS A 157 -1.97 16.13 18.99
N LEU A 158 -3.14 15.81 18.43
CA LEU A 158 -4.44 16.09 19.05
C LEU A 158 -4.58 15.41 20.42
N LYS A 159 -4.06 14.18 20.56
CA LYS A 159 -4.10 13.45 21.82
C LYS A 159 -3.25 14.12 22.90
N MET A 160 -2.05 14.59 22.55
CA MET A 160 -1.16 15.32 23.45
C MET A 160 -1.81 16.61 23.95
N PHE A 161 -2.39 17.41 23.05
CA PHE A 161 -3.10 18.64 23.44
C PHE A 161 -4.28 18.35 24.37
N SER A 162 -5.11 17.34 24.06
CA SER A 162 -6.25 16.97 24.90
C SER A 162 -5.83 16.54 26.32
N ASN A 163 -4.70 15.86 26.48
CA ASN A 163 -4.20 15.46 27.80
C ASN A 163 -3.68 16.68 28.59
N ASN A 164 -3.00 17.63 27.94
CA ASN A 164 -2.53 18.85 28.61
C ASN A 164 -3.70 19.66 29.17
N TYR A 165 -4.76 19.87 28.40
CA TYR A 165 -5.93 20.62 28.89
C TYR A 165 -6.57 20.00 30.14
N ARG A 166 -6.62 18.67 30.26
CA ARG A 166 -7.17 17.99 31.44
C ARG A 166 -6.33 18.16 32.71
N ASN A 167 -5.04 18.45 32.58
CA ASN A 167 -4.16 18.66 33.74
C ASN A 167 -4.27 20.08 34.31
N TYR A 168 -4.94 21.01 33.60
CA TYR A 168 -5.16 22.39 34.03
C TYR A 168 -6.59 22.67 34.53
N SER A 169 -7.47 21.66 34.49
CA SER A 169 -8.86 21.72 34.98
C SER A 169 -9.00 20.94 36.29
#